data_AF-A0A7X9DNP0-F1
#
_entry.id   AF-A0A7X9DNP0-F1
#
_cell.length_a   1.000
_cell.length_b   1.000
_cell.length_c   1.000
_cell.angle_alpha   90.00
_cell.angle_beta   90.00
_cell.angle_gamma   90.00
#
_symmetry.space_group_name_H-M   'P 1'
#
loop_
_entity.id
_entity.type
_entity.pdbx_description
1 polymer ?
#
loop_
_entity_poly.entity_id
_entity_poly.type
_entity_poly.pdbx_seq_one_letter_code
_entity_poly.pdbx_strand_id
1 'polypeptide(L)'
;GIVTTNTPSLPAMERPFAGGLVYIVHTILKTRHQIVFKYDVYDPNTRARENEIGKPADPGDFAALTSADIRYDTYGLGYIFQYASNLKIMLYYDIVRNEKTALTGFTSDLKDNVFTIRLQYKF
;
A
#
# COMPACT_ATOMS: atom_id res chain seq x y z
N GLY A 1 25.22 41.57 -20.73
CA GLY A 1 25.55 40.20 -20.28
C GLY A 1 24.31 39.61 -19.65
N ILE A 2 23.89 38.44 -20.11
CA ILE A 2 22.74 37.72 -19.53
C ILE A 2 23.21 37.11 -18.21
N VAL A 3 22.66 37.57 -17.09
CA VAL A 3 22.90 36.97 -15.78
C VAL A 3 22.02 35.72 -15.70
N THR A 4 22.62 34.55 -15.87
CA THR A 4 21.98 33.28 -15.56
C THR A 4 22.01 33.12 -14.04
N THR A 5 20.85 33.26 -13.39
CA THR A 5 20.69 32.88 -11.99
C THR A 5 20.81 31.36 -11.92
N ASN A 6 21.96 30.86 -11.47
CA ASN A 6 22.09 29.49 -10.99
C ASN A 6 21.26 29.38 -9.71
N THR A 7 19.96 29.18 -9.86
CA THR A 7 19.12 28.73 -8.76
C THR A 7 19.72 27.39 -8.32
N PRO A 8 20.17 27.24 -7.07
CA PRO A 8 20.56 25.93 -6.57
C PRO A 8 19.38 25.00 -6.84
N SER A 9 19.64 23.80 -7.36
CA SER A 9 18.61 22.76 -7.39
C SER A 9 18.06 22.67 -5.96
N LEU A 10 16.77 22.95 -5.78
CA LEU A 10 16.09 22.71 -4.51
C LEU A 10 16.49 21.31 -4.07
N PRO A 11 16.89 21.10 -2.80
CA PRO A 11 17.28 19.78 -2.33
C PRO A 11 16.16 18.80 -2.70
N ALA A 12 16.50 17.75 -3.44
CA ALA A 12 15.56 16.68 -3.73
C ALA A 12 15.12 16.13 -2.36
N MET A 13 13.85 16.31 -2.02
CA MET A 13 13.35 15.96 -0.71
C MET A 13 13.33 14.44 -0.57
N GLU A 14 14.22 13.90 0.26
CA GLU A 14 14.26 12.49 0.58
C GLU A 14 13.18 12.16 1.62
N ARG A 15 12.21 11.32 1.24
CA ARG A 15 11.22 10.76 2.16
C ARG A 15 11.64 9.33 2.54
N PRO A 16 11.98 9.07 3.82
CA PRO A 16 12.33 7.72 4.24
C PRO A 16 11.06 6.86 4.31
N PHE A 17 11.02 5.81 3.51
CA PHE A 17 9.90 4.86 3.46
C PHE A 17 10.23 3.59 4.26
N ALA A 18 9.18 2.92 4.75
CA ALA A 18 9.27 1.59 5.33
C ALA A 18 8.13 0.71 4.83
N GLY A 19 8.34 -0.60 4.82
CA GLY A 19 7.30 -1.52 4.40
C GLY A 19 7.65 -2.95 4.77
N GLY A 20 6.63 -3.79 4.83
CA GLY A 20 6.77 -5.19 5.21
C GLY A 20 5.68 -6.04 4.56
N LEU A 21 6.00 -7.31 4.33
CA LEU A 21 5.09 -8.28 3.75
C LEU A 21 5.23 -9.62 4.46
N VAL A 22 4.10 -10.18 4.87
CA VAL A 22 3.97 -11.58 5.29
C VAL A 22 3.03 -12.28 4.32
N TYR A 23 3.47 -13.43 3.80
CA TYR A 23 2.70 -14.20 2.83
C TYR A 23 2.72 -15.68 3.18
N ILE A 24 1.55 -16.24 3.45
CA ILE A 24 1.35 -17.62 3.87
C ILE A 24 0.46 -18.30 2.84
N VAL A 25 0.93 -19.43 2.32
CA VAL A 25 0.14 -20.30 1.44
C VAL A 25 0.08 -21.68 2.05
N HIS A 26 -1.12 -22.18 2.32
CA HIS A 26 -1.34 -23.50 2.88
C HIS A 26 -2.13 -24.34 1.88
N THR A 27 -1.56 -25.49 1.49
CA THR A 27 -2.29 -26.50 0.70
C THR A 27 -3.02 -27.43 1.65
N ILE A 28 -4.33 -27.61 1.44
CA ILE A 28 -5.16 -28.44 2.30
C ILE A 28 -4.84 -29.91 1.98
N LEU A 29 -4.09 -30.58 2.88
CA LEU A 29 -3.69 -31.99 2.75
C LEU A 29 -3.05 -32.27 1.37
N LYS A 30 -3.50 -33.34 0.69
CA LYS A 30 -3.11 -33.70 -0.69
C LYS A 30 -4.17 -33.28 -1.72
N THR A 31 -5.00 -32.30 -1.40
CA THR A 31 -6.05 -31.82 -2.31
C THR A 31 -5.53 -30.74 -3.26
N ARG A 32 -6.38 -30.29 -4.19
CA ARG A 32 -6.08 -29.21 -5.14
C ARG A 32 -6.49 -27.81 -4.65
N HIS A 33 -6.75 -27.69 -3.35
CA HIS A 33 -7.22 -26.45 -2.72
C HIS A 33 -6.11 -25.82 -1.88
N GLN A 34 -5.91 -24.52 -2.06
CA GLN A 34 -4.95 -23.73 -1.30
C GLN A 34 -5.63 -22.51 -0.71
N ILE A 35 -5.25 -22.18 0.53
CA ILE A 35 -5.63 -20.95 1.20
C ILE A 35 -4.40 -20.05 1.21
N VAL A 36 -4.63 -18.77 0.96
CA VAL A 36 -3.60 -17.73 0.95
C VAL A 36 -3.97 -16.68 1.98
N PHE A 37 -3.02 -16.30 2.82
CA PHE A 37 -3.11 -15.12 3.65
C PHE A 37 -1.94 -14.20 3.35
N LYS A 38 -2.23 -12.92 3.17
CA LYS A 38 -1.26 -11.88 2.94
C LYS A 38 -1.52 -10.75 3.90
N TYR A 39 -0.46 -10.25 4.51
CA TYR A 39 -0.49 -8.98 5.22
C TYR A 39 0.65 -8.13 4.70
N ASP A 40 0.33 -6.95 4.18
CA ASP A 40 1.32 -5.96 3.79
C ASP A 40 1.09 -4.63 4.50
N VAL A 41 2.21 -3.97 4.79
CA VAL A 41 2.33 -2.66 5.41
C VAL A 41 3.16 -1.81 4.48
N TYR A 42 2.71 -0.59 4.22
CA TYR A 42 3.48 0.37 3.48
C TYR A 42 3.37 1.77 4.10
N ASP A 43 4.51 2.28 4.55
CA ASP A 43 4.70 3.62 5.09
C ASP A 43 5.55 4.43 4.09
N PRO A 44 4.93 5.31 3.28
CA PRO A 44 5.65 6.13 2.31
C PRO A 44 6.54 7.20 2.95
N ASN A 45 6.33 7.54 4.22
CA ASN A 45 7.10 8.58 4.91
C ASN A 45 7.09 8.37 6.44
N THR A 46 8.06 7.61 6.93
CA THR A 46 8.24 7.30 8.37
C THR A 46 8.47 8.51 9.28
N ARG A 47 8.76 9.69 8.70
CA ARG A 47 8.87 10.95 9.46
C ARG A 47 7.53 11.65 9.64
N ALA A 48 6.55 11.35 8.80
CA ALA A 48 5.22 11.93 8.89
C ALA A 48 4.43 11.22 9.99
N ARG A 49 3.88 11.97 10.94
CA ARG A 49 2.94 11.42 11.93
C ARG A 49 1.50 11.66 11.48
N GLU A 50 0.62 10.73 11.80
CA GLU A 50 -0.81 10.76 11.45
C GLU A 50 -1.51 12.10 11.77
N ASN A 51 -1.12 12.76 12.86
CA ASN A 51 -1.69 14.02 13.35
C ASN A 51 -1.07 15.28 12.73
N GLU A 52 -0.01 15.14 11.94
CA GLU A 52 0.69 16.20 11.21
C GLU A 52 0.23 16.25 9.74
N ILE A 53 -0.27 15.13 9.21
CA ILE A 53 -0.81 15.04 7.85
C ILE A 53 -2.12 15.84 7.73
N GLY A 54 -2.11 16.87 6.87
CA GLY A 54 -3.23 17.80 6.68
C GLY A 54 -3.14 19.12 7.45
N LYS A 55 -2.08 19.34 8.24
CA LYS A 55 -1.78 20.64 8.86
C LYS A 55 -0.91 21.52 7.95
N PRO A 56 -0.99 22.86 8.07
CA PRO A 56 0.00 23.74 7.46
C PRO A 56 1.40 23.38 7.97
N ALA A 57 2.41 23.42 7.09
CA ALA A 57 3.79 23.17 7.50
C ALA A 57 4.23 24.21 8.55
N ASP A 58 4.89 23.76 9.61
CA ASP A 58 5.47 24.67 10.60
C ASP A 58 6.65 25.44 9.98
N PRO A 59 6.94 26.68 10.45
CA PRO A 59 8.08 27.45 9.96
C PRO A 59 9.40 26.71 10.26
N GLY A 60 10.00 26.11 9.23
CA GLY A 60 11.21 25.29 9.35
C GLY A 60 11.05 23.85 8.83
N ASP A 61 9.81 23.41 8.59
CA ASP A 61 9.52 22.17 7.88
C ASP A 61 9.43 22.40 6.37
N PHE A 62 10.02 21.47 5.61
CA PHE A 62 10.31 21.67 4.20
C PHE A 62 9.13 21.40 3.26
N ALA A 63 8.02 20.81 3.73
CA ALA A 63 6.82 20.58 2.93
C ALA A 63 5.58 20.34 3.80
N ALA A 64 4.41 20.79 3.30
CA ALA A 64 3.13 20.36 3.85
C ALA A 64 2.91 18.88 3.53
N LEU A 65 2.58 18.09 4.56
CA LEU A 65 2.27 16.67 4.41
C LEU A 65 0.95 16.48 3.67
N THR A 66 0.93 15.53 2.73
CA THR A 66 -0.19 15.30 1.80
C THR A 66 -0.75 13.89 1.97
N SER A 67 -1.82 13.55 1.22
CA SER A 67 -2.36 12.18 1.19
C SER A 67 -1.34 11.12 0.73
N ALA A 68 -0.28 11.52 0.04
CA ALA A 68 0.80 10.63 -0.40
C ALA A 68 1.74 10.20 0.73
N ASP A 69 1.64 10.83 1.91
CA ASP A 69 2.44 10.52 3.10
C ASP A 69 1.68 9.60 4.08
N ILE A 70 0.47 9.13 3.72
CA ILE A 70 -0.37 8.30 4.57
C ILE A 70 0.06 6.84 4.46
N ARG A 71 0.34 6.22 5.60
CA ARG A 71 0.57 4.78 5.70
C ARG A 71 -0.74 4.00 5.56
N TYR A 72 -0.64 2.84 4.93
CA TYR A 72 -1.73 1.87 4.83
C TYR A 72 -1.26 0.43 5.02
N ASP A 73 -2.20 -0.39 5.50
CA ASP A 73 -2.04 -1.81 5.74
C ASP A 73 -3.07 -2.57 4.90
N THR A 74 -2.66 -3.63 4.22
CA THR A 74 -3.58 -4.49 3.44
C THR A 74 -3.64 -5.88 4.04
N TYR A 75 -4.86 -6.36 4.30
CA TYR A 75 -5.14 -7.73 4.69
C TYR A 75 -5.76 -8.48 3.51
N GLY A 76 -4.98 -9.35 2.89
CA GLY A 76 -5.40 -10.17 1.76
C GLY A 76 -5.76 -11.59 2.21
N LEU A 77 -6.96 -12.05 1.83
CA LEU A 77 -7.37 -13.44 1.97
C LEU A 77 -7.69 -14.02 0.60
N GLY A 78 -7.07 -15.16 0.31
CA GLY A 78 -7.19 -15.83 -0.97
C GLY A 78 -7.53 -17.30 -0.87
N TYR A 79 -8.18 -17.77 -1.92
CA TYR A 79 -8.44 -19.17 -2.16
C TYR A 79 -8.05 -19.52 -3.60
N ILE A 80 -7.27 -20.59 -3.75
CA ILE A 80 -6.85 -21.08 -5.05
C ILE A 80 -7.35 -22.50 -5.21
N PHE A 81 -8.01 -22.75 -6.33
CA PHE A 81 -8.40 -24.08 -6.77
C PHE A 81 -7.66 -24.45 -8.06
N GLN A 82 -6.83 -25.48 -7.99
CA GLN A 82 -6.21 -26.06 -9.17
C GLN A 82 -7.17 -27.05 -9.80
N TYR A 83 -7.92 -26.63 -10.82
CA TYR A 83 -8.85 -27.52 -11.52
C TYR A 83 -8.10 -28.65 -12.24
N ALA A 84 -7.00 -28.31 -12.91
CA ALA A 84 -6.13 -29.24 -13.62
C ALA A 84 -4.66 -28.79 -13.51
N SER A 85 -3.72 -29.60 -14.00
CA SER A 85 -2.28 -29.25 -13.99
C SER A 85 -1.98 -27.96 -14.77
N ASN A 86 -2.81 -27.64 -15.75
CA ASN A 86 -2.74 -26.47 -16.61
C ASN A 86 -3.76 -25.37 -16.26
N LEU A 87 -4.74 -25.60 -15.38
CA LEU A 87 -5.80 -24.63 -15.10
C LEU A 87 -5.99 -24.41 -13.59
N LYS A 88 -5.87 -23.14 -13.17
CA LYS A 88 -6.18 -22.72 -11.80
C LYS A 88 -7.13 -21.53 -11.77
N ILE A 89 -7.97 -21.51 -10.73
CA ILE A 89 -8.90 -20.44 -10.40
C ILE A 89 -8.47 -19.87 -9.05
N MET A 90 -8.49 -18.55 -8.91
CA MET A 90 -8.17 -17.83 -7.68
C MET A 90 -9.30 -16.87 -7.36
N LEU A 91 -9.73 -16.89 -6.11
CA LEU A 91 -10.58 -15.88 -5.49
C LEU A 91 -9.71 -15.15 -4.46
N TYR A 92 -9.79 -13.83 -4.43
CA TYR A 92 -8.95 -13.03 -3.55
C TYR A 92 -9.71 -11.80 -3.08
N TYR A 93 -9.57 -11.46 -1.80
CA TYR A 93 -10.20 -10.30 -1.20
C TYR A 93 -9.15 -9.53 -0.40
N ASP A 94 -8.94 -8.27 -0.78
CA ASP A 94 -8.04 -7.35 -0.12
C ASP A 94 -8.85 -6.35 0.70
N ILE A 95 -8.54 -6.27 2.00
CA ILE A 95 -9.08 -5.27 2.92
C ILE A 95 -7.97 -4.26 3.15
N VAL A 96 -8.11 -3.07 2.56
CA VAL A 96 -7.16 -1.97 2.74
C VAL A 96 -7.59 -1.17 3.95
N ARG A 97 -6.64 -0.84 4.82
CA ARG A 97 -6.86 0.00 6.00
C ARG A 97 -5.87 1.14 6.01
N ASN A 98 -6.39 2.35 6.01
CA ASN A 98 -5.58 3.56 6.01
C ASN A 98 -5.46 4.14 7.44
N GLU A 99 -4.33 4.75 7.76
CA GLU A 99 -4.20 5.52 9.01
C GLU A 99 -5.14 6.72 9.03
N LYS A 100 -5.71 7.03 10.20
CA LYS A 100 -6.67 8.14 10.35
C LYS A 100 -5.89 9.44 10.51
N THR A 101 -6.06 10.36 9.57
CA THR A 101 -5.35 11.65 9.58
C THR A 101 -6.29 12.82 9.75
N ALA A 102 -5.74 14.02 9.96
CA ALA A 102 -6.54 15.25 9.99
C ALA A 102 -6.95 15.74 8.59
N LEU A 103 -6.52 15.05 7.52
CA LEU A 103 -6.80 15.41 6.14
C LEU A 103 -8.23 15.04 5.74
N THR A 104 -8.97 16.01 5.17
CA THR A 104 -10.32 15.79 4.66
C THR A 104 -10.35 14.65 3.64
N GLY A 105 -11.14 13.60 3.93
CA GLY A 105 -11.21 12.36 3.13
C GLY A 105 -10.44 11.18 3.71
N PHE A 106 -9.57 11.40 4.70
CA PHE A 106 -8.79 10.38 5.41
C PHE A 106 -8.96 10.45 6.94
N THR A 107 -10.01 11.15 7.41
CA THR A 107 -10.39 11.21 8.84
C THR A 107 -11.00 9.90 9.35
N SER A 108 -11.35 9.00 8.44
CA SER A 108 -11.81 7.65 8.71
C SER A 108 -11.18 6.69 7.72
N ASP A 109 -11.15 5.42 8.10
CA ASP A 109 -10.76 4.33 7.20
C ASP A 109 -11.57 4.40 5.88
N LEU A 110 -10.87 4.33 4.75
CA LEU A 110 -11.49 4.37 3.44
C LEU A 110 -12.10 2.99 3.13
N LYS A 111 -13.22 2.97 2.40
CA LYS A 111 -13.85 1.70 1.98
C LYS A 111 -13.35 1.30 0.59
N ASP A 112 -12.07 0.97 0.50
CA ASP A 112 -11.34 0.68 -0.73
C ASP A 112 -10.98 -0.81 -0.89
N ASN A 113 -11.73 -1.70 -0.22
CA ASN A 113 -11.56 -3.15 -0.35
C ASN A 113 -11.77 -3.62 -1.79
N VAL A 114 -10.92 -4.56 -2.24
CA VAL A 114 -10.94 -5.09 -3.61
C VAL A 114 -11.25 -6.58 -3.61
N PHE A 115 -12.21 -7.00 -4.43
CA PHE A 115 -12.46 -8.41 -4.71
C PHE A 115 -11.96 -8.76 -6.11
N THR A 116 -11.14 -9.82 -6.19
CA THR A 116 -10.52 -10.30 -7.43
C THR A 116 -10.90 -11.75 -7.69
N ILE A 117 -11.35 -12.02 -8.92
CA ILE A 117 -11.45 -13.37 -9.47
C ILE A 117 -10.44 -13.49 -10.61
N ARG A 118 -9.64 -14.55 -10.61
CA ARG A 118 -8.64 -14.80 -11.64
C ARG A 118 -8.66 -16.24 -12.12
N LEU A 119 -8.76 -16.42 -13.43
CA LEU A 119 -8.55 -17.70 -14.12
C LEU A 119 -7.19 -17.66 -14.80
N GLN A 120 -6.35 -18.67 -14.58
CA GLN A 120 -5.02 -18.76 -15.20
C GLN A 120 -4.81 -20.13 -15.83
N TYR A 121 -4.48 -20.13 -17.12
CA TYR A 121 -4.08 -21.31 -17.88
C TYR A 121 -2.57 -21.31 -18.13
N LYS A 122 -1.92 -22.48 -18.07
CA LYS A 122 -0.50 -22.70 -18.37
C LYS A 122 -0.37 -23.68 -19.53
N PHE A 123 0.27 -23.24 -20.61
CA PHE A 123 0.55 -24.02 -21.83
C PHE A 123 1.83 -24.85 -21.68
#